data_AF-A0A9D4QJB9-F1
#
_entry.id   AF-A0A9D4QJB9-F1
#
_cell.length_a   1.000
_cell.length_b   1.000
_cell.length_c   1.000
_cell.angle_alpha   90.00
_cell.angle_beta   90.00
_cell.angle_gamma   90.00
#
_symmetry.space_group_name_H-M   'P 1'
#
loop_
_entity.id
_entity.type
_entity.pdbx_description
1 polymer ?
#
loop_
_entity_poly.entity_id
_entity_poly.type
_entity_poly.pdbx_seq_one_letter_code
_entity_poly.pdbx_strand_id
1 'polypeptide(L)'
;MVGRAMCGECTRWCYLDETAFTSLADADEVSFVCKLCEKVKAAKERAQRTLPLVRHLPSPVESHKHITRRRLRGRLQCWQHFCGRVQAETAERLTIGTWIRPWLGEARERGEATASLVEQMEADLRKERERRAELEERVKALMALDSGPEQCEAKGKGNTESQAETGKKGDLGAAVAHVETGDSRRKSYSDVARQSSGGTKQGAPAAGSLSRVGDTQRTGNQRARTGSQQSQAGSERLDRRRVLVVGDCNVARVEQSVLTTVKADRRVKVEAQSGKCMTNALANTGKEREPSETEDGVRKLREASEGVHVTICTIPEVWGQSGGMERRVIEANCVIRGVSRQLGYSVMEVNKDVYEPGFRPFAQDGIHYSGATGRRVGYRMGRQATAFLGGPSALRPPV
;
A
#
# COMPACT_ATOMS: atom_id res chain seq x y z
N MET A 1 -8.51 -27.25 -33.76
CA MET A 1 -7.14 -26.71 -33.80
C MET A 1 -7.25 -25.21 -34.02
N VAL A 2 -6.53 -24.37 -33.26
CA VAL A 2 -6.55 -22.91 -33.47
C VAL A 2 -5.54 -22.57 -34.55
N GLY A 3 -6.00 -22.17 -35.73
CA GLY A 3 -5.12 -21.77 -36.83
C GLY A 3 -4.35 -20.49 -36.50
N ARG A 4 -3.08 -20.42 -36.93
CA ARG A 4 -2.23 -19.24 -36.81
C ARG A 4 -1.62 -18.92 -38.17
N ALA A 5 -1.46 -17.63 -38.46
CA ALA A 5 -0.80 -17.14 -39.66
C ALA A 5 0.37 -16.22 -39.27
N MET A 6 1.46 -16.19 -40.05
CA MET A 6 2.64 -15.36 -39.77
C MET A 6 2.57 -14.02 -40.51
N CYS A 7 2.67 -12.90 -39.77
CA CYS A 7 2.64 -11.56 -40.34
C CYS A 7 3.85 -11.31 -41.26
N GLY A 8 3.64 -10.83 -42.47
CA GLY A 8 4.69 -10.57 -43.47
C GLY A 8 5.66 -9.44 -43.09
N GLU A 9 5.22 -8.44 -42.31
CA GLU A 9 6.10 -7.33 -41.91
C GLU A 9 6.96 -7.62 -40.68
N CYS A 10 6.39 -8.19 -39.61
CA CYS A 10 7.08 -8.36 -38.33
C CYS A 10 7.33 -9.81 -37.92
N THR A 11 7.05 -10.77 -38.82
CA THR A 11 7.21 -12.23 -38.65
C THR A 11 6.50 -12.81 -37.42
N ARG A 12 5.58 -12.06 -36.79
CA ARG A 12 4.80 -12.50 -35.64
C ARG A 12 3.66 -13.41 -36.05
N TRP A 13 3.52 -14.54 -35.36
CA TRP A 13 2.35 -15.41 -35.44
C TRP A 13 1.12 -14.72 -34.82
N CYS A 14 0.06 -14.59 -35.61
CA CYS A 14 -1.23 -14.05 -35.20
C CYS A 14 -2.28 -15.16 -35.26
N TYR A 15 -3.24 -15.12 -34.34
CA TYR A 15 -4.37 -16.04 -34.39
C TYR A 15 -5.34 -15.61 -35.50
N LEU A 16 -6.03 -16.56 -36.14
CA LEU A 16 -6.92 -16.24 -37.27
C LEU A 16 -8.02 -15.24 -36.91
N ASP A 17 -8.54 -15.27 -35.68
CA ASP A 17 -9.53 -14.31 -35.16
C ASP A 17 -8.99 -12.88 -35.00
N GLU A 18 -7.67 -12.72 -34.96
CA GLU A 18 -7.00 -11.42 -35.00
C GLU A 18 -6.83 -10.87 -36.42
N THR A 19 -7.02 -11.72 -37.44
CA THR A 19 -6.86 -11.41 -38.88
C THR A 19 -8.21 -11.25 -39.59
N ALA A 20 -8.20 -10.95 -40.89
CA ALA A 20 -9.39 -10.94 -41.74
C ALA A 20 -9.65 -12.28 -42.44
N PHE A 21 -8.80 -13.28 -42.23
CA PHE A 21 -8.92 -14.58 -42.89
C PHE A 21 -9.99 -15.44 -42.22
N THR A 22 -10.79 -16.11 -43.04
CA THR A 22 -11.82 -17.05 -42.60
C THR A 22 -11.29 -18.47 -42.43
N SER A 23 -10.16 -18.80 -43.05
CA SER A 23 -9.51 -20.11 -42.96
C SER A 23 -7.98 -20.02 -43.10
N LEU A 24 -7.27 -21.12 -42.78
CA LEU A 24 -5.82 -21.22 -42.99
C LEU A 24 -5.45 -21.24 -44.48
N ALA A 25 -6.28 -21.84 -45.34
CA ALA A 25 -6.05 -21.88 -46.78
C ALA A 25 -6.01 -20.47 -47.38
N ASP A 26 -6.90 -19.59 -46.92
CA ASP A 26 -6.91 -18.18 -47.35
C ASP A 26 -5.65 -17.41 -46.91
N ALA A 27 -5.03 -17.83 -45.81
CA ALA A 27 -3.87 -17.16 -45.21
C ALA A 27 -2.54 -17.61 -45.82
N ASP A 28 -2.45 -18.83 -46.35
CA ASP A 28 -1.20 -19.37 -46.93
C ASP A 28 -0.87 -18.75 -48.30
N GLU A 29 -1.85 -18.24 -49.03
CA GLU A 29 -1.64 -17.64 -50.36
C GLU A 29 -1.36 -16.12 -50.33
N VAL A 30 -1.54 -15.47 -49.17
CA VAL A 30 -1.53 -13.99 -49.09
C VAL A 30 -0.64 -13.49 -47.94
N SER A 31 0.33 -12.63 -48.28
CA SER A 31 1.09 -11.87 -47.28
C SER A 31 0.16 -10.91 -46.52
N PHE A 32 0.04 -11.07 -45.21
CA PHE A 32 -0.79 -10.21 -44.37
C PHE A 32 0.02 -9.36 -43.41
N VAL A 33 -0.54 -8.20 -43.06
CA VAL A 33 0.02 -7.27 -42.07
C VAL A 33 -0.84 -7.34 -40.81
N CYS A 34 -0.24 -7.61 -39.65
CA CYS A 34 -1.00 -7.69 -38.41
C CYS A 34 -1.50 -6.30 -37.96
N LYS A 35 -2.61 -6.28 -37.20
CA LYS A 35 -3.20 -5.05 -36.63
C LYS A 35 -2.20 -4.17 -35.87
N LEU A 36 -1.15 -4.76 -35.30
CA LEU A 36 -0.09 -4.00 -34.62
C LEU A 36 0.78 -3.23 -35.61
N CYS A 37 1.21 -3.87 -36.70
CA CYS A 37 1.96 -3.22 -37.77
C CYS A 37 1.15 -2.13 -38.46
N GLU A 38 -0.15 -2.35 -38.70
CA GLU A 38 -1.04 -1.32 -39.21
C GLU A 38 -1.12 -0.10 -38.28
N LYS A 39 -1.23 -0.32 -36.96
CA LYS A 39 -1.22 0.78 -35.97
C LYS A 39 0.09 1.55 -35.98
N VAL A 40 1.23 0.86 -36.10
CA VAL A 40 2.56 1.49 -36.16
C VAL A 40 2.70 2.30 -37.45
N LYS A 41 2.27 1.76 -38.59
CA LYS A 41 2.28 2.46 -39.88
C LYS A 41 1.39 3.71 -39.85
N ALA A 42 0.17 3.60 -39.33
CA ALA A 42 -0.75 4.72 -39.17
C ALA A 42 -0.22 5.80 -38.19
N ALA A 43 0.55 5.40 -37.17
CA ALA A 43 1.22 6.35 -36.27
C ALA A 43 2.38 7.06 -36.98
N LYS A 44 3.17 6.33 -37.77
CA LYS A 44 4.29 6.88 -38.56
C LYS A 44 3.81 7.87 -39.62
N GLU A 45 2.72 7.56 -40.32
CA GLU A 45 2.09 8.47 -41.29
C GLU A 45 1.53 9.74 -40.63
N ARG A 46 0.90 9.60 -39.46
CA ARG A 46 0.46 10.77 -38.66
C ARG A 46 1.65 11.65 -38.24
N ALA A 47 2.75 11.05 -37.83
CA ALA A 47 3.97 11.78 -37.49
C ALA A 47 4.56 12.49 -38.72
N GLN A 48 4.63 11.82 -39.88
CA GLN A 48 5.13 12.42 -41.12
C GLN A 48 4.26 13.57 -41.63
N ARG A 49 2.94 13.52 -41.44
CA ARG A 49 2.04 14.65 -41.78
C ARG A 49 2.18 15.84 -40.84
N THR A 50 2.59 15.61 -39.59
CA THR A 50 2.76 16.68 -38.58
C THR A 50 4.16 17.30 -38.62
N LEU A 51 5.17 16.61 -39.13
CA LEU A 51 6.55 17.10 -39.23
C LEU A 51 6.73 18.42 -40.03
N PRO A 52 6.06 18.64 -41.18
CA PRO A 52 6.19 19.89 -41.94
C PRO A 52 5.64 21.12 -41.19
N LEU A 53 4.65 20.93 -40.32
CA LEU A 53 4.06 22.01 -39.51
C LEU A 53 4.99 22.49 -38.38
N VAL A 54 6.01 21.70 -38.03
CA VAL A 54 6.96 22.03 -36.96
C VAL A 54 8.15 22.87 -37.49
N ARG A 55 8.36 22.95 -38.81
CA ARG A 55 9.48 23.70 -39.42
C ARG A 55 9.37 25.22 -39.29
N HIS A 56 8.22 25.76 -38.90
CA HIS A 56 8.02 27.20 -38.63
C HIS A 56 7.94 27.55 -37.13
N LEU A 57 8.20 26.60 -36.23
CA LEU A 57 8.30 26.90 -34.80
C LEU A 57 9.71 27.41 -34.47
N PRO A 58 9.84 28.47 -33.65
CA PRO A 58 11.14 28.93 -33.17
C PRO A 58 11.88 27.78 -32.51
N SER A 59 13.20 27.73 -32.71
CA SER A 59 14.09 26.66 -32.27
C SER A 59 13.69 26.12 -30.89
N PRO A 60 13.62 24.79 -30.69
CA PRO A 60 13.33 24.18 -29.39
C PRO A 60 14.20 24.74 -28.26
N VAL A 61 15.41 25.21 -28.57
CA VAL A 61 16.33 25.83 -27.62
C VAL A 61 15.82 27.19 -27.14
N GLU A 62 15.25 28.02 -28.01
CA GLU A 62 14.69 29.32 -27.63
C GLU A 62 13.37 29.18 -26.87
N SER A 63 12.51 28.26 -27.33
CA SER A 63 11.25 27.96 -26.64
C SER A 63 11.50 27.39 -25.25
N HIS A 64 12.50 26.51 -25.10
CA HIS A 64 12.92 25.98 -23.79
C HIS A 64 13.55 27.06 -22.91
N LYS A 65 14.41 27.95 -23.46
CA LYS A 65 14.95 29.11 -22.71
C LYS A 65 13.82 30.03 -22.22
N HIS A 66 12.80 30.26 -23.04
CA HIS A 66 11.68 31.13 -22.69
C HIS A 66 10.77 30.50 -21.62
N ILE A 67 10.50 29.19 -21.72
CA ILE A 67 9.74 28.44 -20.72
C ILE A 67 10.50 28.36 -19.39
N THR A 68 11.81 28.07 -19.44
CA THR A 68 12.66 28.01 -18.24
C THR A 68 12.78 29.38 -17.57
N ARG A 69 12.95 30.47 -18.33
CA ARG A 69 12.94 31.84 -17.80
C ARG A 69 11.59 32.20 -17.16
N ARG A 70 10.47 31.82 -17.77
CA ARG A 70 9.12 32.08 -17.22
C ARG A 70 8.86 31.27 -15.95
N ARG A 71 9.32 30.01 -15.90
CA ARG A 71 9.25 29.15 -14.71
C ARG A 71 10.15 29.66 -13.58
N LEU A 72 11.36 30.12 -13.89
CA LEU A 72 12.28 30.72 -12.91
C LEU A 72 11.73 32.04 -12.34
N ARG A 73 11.15 32.92 -13.18
CA ARG A 73 10.47 34.14 -12.70
C ARG A 73 9.28 33.82 -11.80
N GLY A 74 8.46 32.83 -12.17
CA GLY A 74 7.34 32.37 -11.34
C GLY A 74 7.80 31.79 -10.00
N ARG A 75 8.89 31.02 -10.00
CA ARG A 75 9.52 30.50 -8.76
C ARG A 75 10.10 31.63 -7.90
N LEU A 76 10.74 32.63 -8.52
CA LEU A 76 11.32 33.77 -7.81
C LEU A 76 10.23 34.65 -7.18
N GLN A 77 9.13 34.94 -7.90
CA GLN A 77 7.97 35.65 -7.33
C GLN A 77 7.32 34.87 -6.18
N CYS A 78 7.15 33.55 -6.33
CA CYS A 78 6.60 32.71 -5.27
C CYS A 78 7.51 32.66 -4.05
N TRP A 79 8.83 32.61 -4.27
CA TRP A 79 9.83 32.67 -3.21
C TRP A 79 9.87 34.04 -2.52
N GLN A 80 9.79 35.14 -3.25
CA GLN A 80 9.69 36.49 -2.68
C GLN A 80 8.40 36.68 -1.86
N HIS A 81 7.26 36.17 -2.35
CA HIS A 81 6.00 36.19 -1.61
C HIS A 81 6.05 35.30 -0.36
N PHE A 82 6.74 34.15 -0.43
CA PHE A 82 6.99 33.28 0.71
C PHE A 82 7.90 33.97 1.74
N CYS A 83 9.00 34.58 1.32
CA CYS A 83 9.89 35.33 2.20
C CYS A 83 9.18 36.53 2.85
N GLY A 84 8.36 37.27 2.11
CA GLY A 84 7.55 38.35 2.66
C GLY A 84 6.53 37.87 3.70
N ARG A 85 5.90 36.71 3.47
CA ARG A 85 5.02 36.08 4.46
C ARG A 85 5.75 35.56 5.69
N VAL A 86 6.92 34.95 5.51
CA VAL A 86 7.74 34.47 6.62
C VAL A 86 8.26 35.66 7.43
N GLN A 87 8.63 36.78 6.79
CA GLN A 87 9.02 38.02 7.46
C GLN A 87 7.84 38.66 8.21
N ALA A 88 6.63 38.66 7.63
CA ALA A 88 5.43 39.13 8.31
C ALA A 88 5.04 38.23 9.50
N GLU A 89 5.08 36.90 9.34
CA GLU A 89 4.82 35.93 10.42
C GLU A 89 5.93 35.92 11.49
N THR A 90 7.18 36.26 11.15
CA THR A 90 8.26 36.39 12.14
C THR A 90 8.23 37.72 12.89
N ALA A 91 7.75 38.81 12.26
CA ALA A 91 7.45 40.06 12.96
C ALA A 91 6.29 39.89 13.96
N GLU A 92 5.28 39.08 13.62
CA GLU A 92 4.15 38.75 14.50
C GLU A 92 4.52 37.73 15.60
N ARG A 93 5.61 36.96 15.42
CA ARG A 93 6.10 35.96 16.40
C ARG A 93 7.13 36.49 17.40
N LEU A 94 7.60 37.73 17.26
CA LEU A 94 8.49 38.35 18.26
C LEU A 94 7.76 38.69 19.58
N THR A 95 6.44 38.55 19.64
CA THR A 95 5.64 38.55 20.89
C THR A 95 5.39 37.15 21.47
N ILE A 96 5.81 36.07 20.80
CA ILE A 96 5.65 34.66 21.24
C ILE A 96 7.00 34.07 21.69
N GLY A 97 7.85 34.88 22.32
CA GLY A 97 9.16 34.46 22.80
C GLY A 97 9.13 33.54 24.04
N THR A 98 8.01 33.45 24.74
CA THR A 98 7.89 32.77 26.05
C THR A 98 7.41 31.33 25.98
N TRP A 99 6.73 30.90 24.90
CA TRP A 99 6.14 29.56 24.81
C TRP A 99 6.93 28.56 23.96
N ILE A 100 7.84 29.03 23.10
CA ILE A 100 8.58 28.17 22.14
C ILE A 100 9.86 27.58 22.76
N ARG A 101 10.47 28.25 23.75
CA ARG A 101 11.72 27.78 24.37
C ARG A 101 11.61 26.40 25.05
N PRO A 102 10.55 26.09 25.83
CA PRO A 102 10.41 24.76 26.42
C PRO A 102 10.26 23.65 25.37
N TRP A 103 9.50 23.95 24.30
CA TRP A 103 9.23 22.97 23.23
C TRP A 103 10.46 22.65 22.38
N LEU A 104 11.32 23.65 22.12
CA LEU A 104 12.61 23.43 21.45
C LEU A 104 13.61 22.66 22.33
N GLY A 105 13.54 22.83 23.65
CA GLY A 105 14.32 22.02 24.61
C GLY A 105 13.92 20.54 24.52
N GLU A 106 12.63 20.24 24.64
CA GLU A 106 12.12 18.86 24.55
C GLU A 106 12.36 18.22 23.17
N ALA A 107 12.32 19.00 22.09
CA ALA A 107 12.62 18.50 20.75
C ALA A 107 14.11 18.15 20.59
N ARG A 108 15.00 18.94 21.21
CA ARG A 108 16.44 18.69 21.24
C ARG A 108 16.78 17.46 22.08
N GLU A 109 16.21 17.33 23.27
CA GLU A 109 16.39 16.15 24.14
C GLU A 109 15.89 14.88 23.45
N ARG A 110 14.74 14.94 22.76
CA ARG A 110 14.26 13.81 21.95
C ARG A 110 15.20 13.50 20.78
N GLY A 111 15.76 14.52 20.14
CA GLY A 111 16.76 14.35 19.08
C GLY A 111 18.03 13.64 19.57
N GLU A 112 18.57 14.09 20.71
CA GLU A 112 19.76 13.51 21.34
C GLU A 112 19.49 12.06 21.82
N ALA A 113 18.32 11.78 22.38
CA ALA A 113 17.91 10.42 22.74
C ALA A 113 17.78 9.49 21.51
N THR A 114 17.22 9.98 20.40
CA THR A 114 17.14 9.20 19.16
C THR A 114 18.51 8.96 18.53
N ALA A 115 19.43 9.94 18.59
CA ALA A 115 20.79 9.78 18.08
C ALA A 115 21.56 8.71 18.89
N SER A 116 21.44 8.75 20.22
CA SER A 116 22.04 7.73 21.10
C SER A 116 21.51 6.32 20.83
N LEU A 117 20.20 6.18 20.58
CA LEU A 117 19.60 4.88 20.22
C LEU A 117 20.13 4.35 18.88
N VAL A 118 20.32 5.23 17.89
CA VAL A 118 20.89 4.86 16.59
C VAL A 118 22.34 4.39 16.75
N GLU A 119 23.17 5.11 17.50
CA GLU A 119 24.55 4.71 17.78
C GLU A 119 24.61 3.34 18.49
N GLN A 120 23.69 3.09 19.43
CA GLN A 120 23.59 1.80 20.11
C GLN A 120 23.22 0.67 19.14
N MET A 121 22.22 0.89 18.27
CA MET A 121 21.83 -0.09 17.25
C MET A 121 22.97 -0.37 16.26
N GLU A 122 23.75 0.63 15.88
CA GLU A 122 24.92 0.45 15.01
C GLU A 122 26.05 -0.33 15.69
N ALA A 123 26.24 -0.14 17.00
CA ALA A 123 27.20 -0.91 17.78
C ALA A 123 26.77 -2.38 17.91
N ASP A 124 25.48 -2.64 18.14
CA ASP A 124 24.94 -3.99 18.23
C ASP A 124 24.99 -4.71 16.87
N LEU A 125 24.71 -4.00 15.77
CA LEU A 125 24.86 -4.55 14.41
C LEU A 125 26.30 -4.94 14.10
N ARG A 126 27.29 -4.17 14.57
CA ARG A 126 28.72 -4.51 14.43
C ARG A 126 29.08 -5.78 15.19
N LYS A 127 28.67 -5.90 16.46
CA LYS A 127 28.88 -7.12 17.26
C LYS A 127 28.26 -8.36 16.62
N GLU A 128 27.07 -8.21 16.03
CA GLU A 128 26.40 -9.33 15.38
C GLU A 128 27.11 -9.78 14.10
N ARG A 129 27.70 -8.84 13.35
CA ARG A 129 28.54 -9.17 12.18
C ARG A 129 29.82 -9.89 12.58
N GLU A 130 30.47 -9.46 13.66
CA GLU A 130 31.67 -10.13 14.20
C GLU A 130 31.35 -11.56 14.64
N ARG A 131 30.24 -11.76 15.38
CA ARG A 131 29.77 -13.10 15.76
C ARG A 131 29.48 -14.01 14.57
N ARG A 132 28.88 -13.46 13.50
CA ARG A 132 28.64 -14.23 12.27
C ARG A 132 29.94 -14.64 11.59
N ALA A 133 30.91 -13.74 11.49
CA ALA A 133 32.22 -14.07 10.93
C ALA A 133 32.93 -15.16 11.76
N GLU A 134 32.87 -15.10 13.08
CA GLU A 134 33.41 -16.14 13.96
C GLU A 134 32.72 -17.50 13.75
N LEU A 135 31.39 -17.50 13.65
CA LEU A 135 30.62 -18.72 13.37
C LEU A 135 30.93 -19.29 11.98
N GLU A 136 31.09 -18.45 10.96
CA GLU A 136 31.48 -18.87 9.61
C GLU A 136 32.85 -19.55 9.60
N GLU A 137 33.84 -18.99 10.31
CA GLU A 137 35.16 -19.62 10.46
C GLU A 137 35.08 -20.95 11.22
N ARG A 138 34.24 -21.05 12.27
CA ARG A 138 34.02 -22.32 12.98
C ARG A 138 33.37 -23.39 12.08
N VAL A 139 32.39 -23.00 11.27
CA VAL A 139 31.76 -23.90 10.29
C VAL A 139 32.79 -24.39 9.28
N LYS A 140 33.63 -23.48 8.75
CA LYS A 140 34.69 -23.82 7.80
C LYS A 140 35.73 -24.78 8.40
N ALA A 141 36.13 -24.57 9.65
CA ALA A 141 37.03 -25.47 10.37
C ALA A 141 36.41 -26.86 10.57
N LEU A 142 35.12 -26.95 10.91
CA LEU A 142 34.42 -28.22 11.02
C LEU A 142 34.33 -28.95 9.67
N MET A 143 34.04 -28.24 8.57
CA MET A 143 34.02 -28.84 7.24
C MET A 143 35.39 -29.37 6.81
N ALA A 144 36.49 -28.72 7.19
CA ALA A 144 37.85 -29.17 6.91
C ALA A 144 38.23 -30.44 7.69
N LEU A 145 37.66 -30.66 8.88
CA LEU A 145 37.87 -31.88 9.66
C LEU A 145 37.04 -33.07 9.11
N ASP A 146 35.88 -32.78 8.54
CA ASP A 146 34.98 -33.80 7.96
C ASP A 146 35.45 -34.25 6.57
N SER A 147 36.22 -33.41 5.86
CA SER A 147 36.97 -33.78 4.65
C SER A 147 38.30 -34.44 5.04
N GLY A 148 38.19 -35.55 5.79
CA GLY A 148 39.33 -36.37 6.20
C GLY A 148 40.24 -36.75 5.02
N PRO A 149 41.50 -37.12 5.29
CA PRO A 149 42.47 -37.42 4.24
C PRO A 149 41.92 -38.53 3.36
N GLU A 150 41.60 -38.21 2.11
CA GLU A 150 41.39 -39.20 1.06
C GLU A 150 42.60 -40.13 1.10
N GLN A 151 42.38 -41.33 1.65
CA GLN A 151 43.32 -42.42 1.53
C GLN A 151 43.50 -42.67 0.04
N CYS A 152 44.62 -42.18 -0.49
CA CYS A 152 45.17 -42.62 -1.75
C CYS A 152 45.55 -44.10 -1.61
N GLU A 153 44.56 -45.00 -1.69
CA GLU A 153 44.85 -46.41 -1.86
C GLU A 153 45.18 -46.69 -3.33
N ALA A 154 46.45 -47.04 -3.47
CA ALA A 154 47.16 -47.47 -4.64
C ALA A 154 46.39 -48.48 -5.50
N LYS A 155 46.60 -48.34 -6.81
CA LYS A 155 46.40 -49.37 -7.83
C LYS A 155 46.97 -50.72 -7.36
N GLY A 156 46.10 -51.70 -7.16
CA GLY A 156 46.46 -53.11 -7.01
C GLY A 156 45.56 -54.00 -7.88
N LYS A 157 46.12 -54.57 -8.95
CA LYS A 157 45.52 -55.65 -9.74
C LYS A 157 45.48 -56.93 -8.87
N GLY A 158 44.40 -57.71 -8.91
CA GLY A 158 44.42 -59.08 -8.39
C GLY A 158 43.04 -59.73 -8.34
N ASN A 159 42.91 -60.87 -9.02
CA ASN A 159 41.75 -61.74 -9.09
C ASN A 159 41.43 -62.47 -7.76
N THR A 160 40.34 -63.24 -7.84
CA THR A 160 40.02 -64.53 -7.17
C THR A 160 39.15 -64.52 -5.91
N GLU A 161 37.93 -65.02 -6.11
CA GLU A 161 37.24 -66.11 -5.41
C GLU A 161 36.96 -66.11 -3.88
N SER A 162 35.70 -66.51 -3.64
CA SER A 162 35.14 -67.36 -2.58
C SER A 162 34.89 -66.86 -1.15
N GLN A 163 33.59 -66.99 -0.81
CA GLN A 163 33.01 -67.63 0.38
C GLN A 163 33.07 -66.97 1.77
N ALA A 164 31.84 -66.79 2.28
CA ALA A 164 31.30 -67.36 3.51
C ALA A 164 31.62 -66.71 4.89
N GLU A 165 30.50 -66.51 5.59
CA GLU A 165 30.25 -66.80 7.01
C GLU A 165 30.56 -65.78 8.13
N THR A 166 29.45 -65.39 8.77
CA THR A 166 29.19 -65.30 10.22
C THR A 166 30.03 -64.38 11.11
N GLY A 167 29.36 -63.30 11.55
CA GLY A 167 29.00 -63.05 12.96
C GLY A 167 30.10 -62.85 14.00
N LYS A 168 30.08 -61.70 14.69
CA LYS A 168 30.27 -61.64 16.15
C LYS A 168 29.91 -60.27 16.75
N LYS A 169 29.05 -60.35 17.76
CA LYS A 169 28.85 -59.38 18.85
C LYS A 169 30.19 -59.00 19.49
N GLY A 170 30.33 -57.74 19.86
CA GLY A 170 31.36 -57.24 20.78
C GLY A 170 30.91 -55.95 21.46
N ASP A 171 30.39 -56.09 22.68
CA ASP A 171 30.33 -55.04 23.69
C ASP A 171 31.74 -54.51 23.99
N LEU A 172 31.86 -53.20 24.23
CA LEU A 172 32.78 -52.46 25.11
C LEU A 172 32.39 -50.98 24.89
N GLY A 173 32.00 -50.16 25.87
CA GLY A 173 32.42 -50.09 27.26
C GLY A 173 33.12 -48.75 27.51
N ALA A 174 32.33 -47.77 27.98
CA ALA A 174 32.69 -46.61 28.81
C ALA A 174 33.91 -45.72 28.48
N ALA A 175 33.64 -44.44 28.22
CA ALA A 175 34.39 -43.33 28.83
C ALA A 175 33.49 -42.10 29.01
N VAL A 176 33.15 -41.86 30.27
CA VAL A 176 32.42 -40.71 30.79
C VAL A 176 33.34 -39.48 30.75
N ALA A 177 32.88 -38.40 30.13
CA ALA A 177 33.40 -37.06 30.38
C ALA A 177 32.22 -36.11 30.62
N HIS A 178 32.16 -35.62 31.85
CA HIS A 178 31.26 -34.59 32.35
C HIS A 178 31.25 -33.37 31.41
N VAL A 179 30.08 -33.01 30.89
CA VAL A 179 29.77 -31.64 30.46
C VAL A 179 28.50 -31.23 31.19
N GLU A 180 28.65 -30.20 32.01
CA GLU A 180 27.63 -29.61 32.85
C GLU A 180 26.43 -29.17 32.03
N THR A 181 25.27 -29.77 32.31
CA THR A 181 23.96 -29.28 31.89
C THR A 181 23.65 -28.00 32.65
N GLY A 182 24.12 -26.88 32.12
CA GLY A 182 23.64 -25.54 32.48
C GLY A 182 22.18 -25.39 32.09
N ASP A 183 21.32 -25.36 33.11
CA ASP A 183 19.88 -25.16 33.06
C ASP A 183 19.53 -23.77 32.49
N SER A 184 19.60 -23.62 31.16
CA SER A 184 19.07 -22.43 30.47
C SER A 184 17.58 -22.60 30.21
N ARG A 185 16.79 -22.28 31.23
CA ARG A 185 15.38 -21.91 31.08
C ARG A 185 15.26 -20.80 30.03
N ARG A 186 14.93 -21.19 28.80
CA ARG A 186 14.38 -20.28 27.78
C ARG A 186 13.13 -19.64 28.36
N LYS A 187 13.23 -18.37 28.76
CA LYS A 187 12.05 -17.54 29.01
C LYS A 187 11.34 -17.32 27.68
N SER A 188 10.09 -17.75 27.62
CA SER A 188 9.20 -17.49 26.48
C SER A 188 8.90 -15.99 26.43
N TYR A 189 8.69 -15.47 25.22
CA TYR A 189 8.31 -14.06 24.98
C TYR A 189 7.02 -13.64 25.74
N SER A 190 6.22 -14.61 26.19
CA SER A 190 5.05 -14.40 27.05
C SER A 190 5.38 -13.96 28.49
N ASP A 191 6.58 -14.24 28.99
CA ASP A 191 6.97 -13.96 30.39
C ASP A 191 7.47 -12.52 30.58
N VAL A 192 7.90 -11.87 29.50
CA VAL A 192 8.34 -10.46 29.50
C VAL A 192 7.14 -9.50 29.42
N ALA A 193 6.00 -9.96 28.90
CA ALA A 193 4.80 -9.14 28.72
C ALA A 193 3.95 -8.96 29.99
N ARG A 194 4.31 -9.56 31.14
CA ARG A 194 3.54 -9.52 32.39
C ARG A 194 4.12 -8.65 33.50
N GLN A 195 5.25 -7.95 33.29
CA GLN A 195 5.90 -7.14 34.34
C GLN A 195 5.67 -5.62 34.28
N SER A 196 4.79 -5.13 33.39
CA SER A 196 4.57 -3.68 33.20
C SER A 196 3.20 -3.17 33.66
N SER A 197 2.69 -3.64 34.80
CA SER A 197 1.47 -3.09 35.41
C SER A 197 1.57 -2.96 36.93
N GLY A 198 2.24 -1.90 37.36
CA GLY A 198 2.15 -1.28 38.68
C GLY A 198 2.78 0.10 38.53
N GLY A 199 2.16 1.23 38.84
CA GLY A 199 0.94 1.53 39.57
C GLY A 199 1.27 2.80 40.36
N THR A 200 0.77 3.95 39.93
CA THR A 200 0.83 5.17 40.76
C THR A 200 -0.48 5.93 40.63
N LYS A 201 -1.26 5.88 41.72
CA LYS A 201 -2.40 6.74 42.01
C LYS A 201 -1.90 8.16 42.30
N GLN A 202 -2.72 9.15 41.93
CA GLN A 202 -2.93 10.52 42.47
C GLN A 202 -3.26 11.42 41.26
N GLY A 203 -4.27 12.29 41.24
CA GLY A 203 -5.32 12.69 42.18
C GLY A 203 -6.28 13.57 41.38
N ALA A 204 -7.56 13.56 41.73
CA ALA A 204 -8.58 14.42 41.13
C ALA A 204 -8.31 15.91 41.48
N PRO A 205 -8.86 16.84 40.69
CA PRO A 205 -9.98 17.58 41.26
C PRO A 205 -11.19 17.71 40.33
N ALA A 206 -12.32 17.89 41.00
CA ALA A 206 -13.66 18.09 40.48
C ALA A 206 -13.84 19.42 39.73
N ALA A 207 -14.77 19.44 38.77
CA ALA A 207 -15.89 20.38 38.68
C ALA A 207 -16.38 20.49 37.21
N GLY A 208 -17.71 20.54 37.02
CA GLY A 208 -18.30 21.05 35.78
C GLY A 208 -19.42 20.23 35.15
N SER A 209 -20.40 19.79 35.95
CA SER A 209 -21.71 19.38 35.43
C SER A 209 -22.44 20.59 34.88
N LEU A 210 -22.78 20.58 33.59
CA LEU A 210 -23.76 21.49 32.99
C LEU A 210 -24.87 20.67 32.36
N SER A 211 -25.92 20.49 33.16
CA SER A 211 -27.28 20.19 32.71
C SER A 211 -27.73 21.24 31.69
N ARG A 212 -28.27 20.79 30.56
CA ARG A 212 -29.12 21.64 29.72
C ARG A 212 -30.47 20.95 29.52
N VAL A 213 -31.36 21.28 30.44
CA VAL A 213 -32.81 21.19 30.32
C VAL A 213 -33.25 22.16 29.22
N GLY A 214 -34.17 21.73 28.38
CA GLY A 214 -34.74 22.51 27.30
C GLY A 214 -35.97 21.82 26.73
N ASP A 215 -36.97 21.60 27.58
CA ASP A 215 -38.32 21.26 27.16
C ASP A 215 -38.87 22.43 26.34
N THR A 216 -39.30 22.15 25.10
CA THR A 216 -40.21 23.04 24.38
C THR A 216 -41.42 22.22 23.98
N GLN A 217 -42.46 22.36 24.79
CA GLN A 217 -43.83 22.06 24.40
C GLN A 217 -44.15 22.79 23.10
N ARG A 218 -44.60 22.06 22.08
CA ARG A 218 -45.40 22.65 21.02
C ARG A 218 -46.65 21.83 20.81
N THR A 219 -47.74 22.49 21.16
CA THR A 219 -49.15 22.12 21.03
C THR A 219 -49.50 21.71 19.62
N GLY A 220 -50.39 20.72 19.54
CA GLY A 220 -50.82 20.09 18.31
C GLY A 220 -51.62 20.99 17.37
N ASN A 221 -51.66 20.54 16.12
CA ASN A 221 -52.79 20.70 15.22
C ASN A 221 -52.79 19.48 14.30
N GLN A 222 -53.64 18.50 14.65
CA GLN A 222 -53.96 17.38 13.79
C GLN A 222 -54.80 17.91 12.61
N ARG A 223 -54.29 17.74 11.39
CA ARG A 223 -55.10 17.83 10.18
C ARG A 223 -55.11 16.44 9.55
N ALA A 224 -56.27 15.81 9.57
CA ALA A 224 -56.50 14.52 8.94
C ALA A 224 -56.19 14.64 7.44
N ARG A 225 -55.17 13.90 6.99
CA ARG A 225 -54.92 13.63 5.57
C ARG A 225 -55.18 12.14 5.33
N THR A 226 -56.39 11.86 4.88
CA THR A 226 -56.74 10.64 4.17
C THR A 226 -56.05 10.68 2.81
N GLY A 227 -55.22 9.69 2.51
CA GLY A 227 -54.68 9.50 1.16
C GLY A 227 -53.35 8.77 1.08
N SER A 228 -53.40 7.57 0.49
CA SER A 228 -52.29 6.70 0.03
C SER A 228 -51.54 5.86 1.07
N GLN A 229 -52.12 4.70 1.39
CA GLN A 229 -51.40 3.50 1.85
C GLN A 229 -50.56 2.91 0.70
N GLN A 230 -49.62 3.67 0.15
CA GLN A 230 -48.68 3.17 -0.84
C GLN A 230 -47.27 3.29 -0.26
N SER A 231 -46.65 2.14 0.01
CA SER A 231 -45.20 1.91 0.19
C SER A 231 -44.53 1.99 1.57
N GLN A 232 -45.13 1.49 2.66
CA GLN A 232 -44.33 1.20 3.88
C GLN A 232 -43.23 0.13 3.64
N ALA A 233 -43.45 -0.84 2.74
CA ALA A 233 -42.46 -1.88 2.41
C ALA A 233 -41.19 -1.35 1.71
N GLY A 234 -41.22 -0.13 1.15
CA GLY A 234 -40.04 0.50 0.55
C GLY A 234 -39.08 1.13 1.56
N SER A 235 -39.61 1.59 2.71
CA SER A 235 -38.85 2.29 3.74
C SER A 235 -37.92 1.35 4.51
N GLU A 236 -38.40 0.15 4.88
CA GLU A 236 -37.59 -0.82 5.65
C GLU A 236 -36.39 -1.37 4.87
N ARG A 237 -36.47 -1.43 3.53
CA ARG A 237 -35.36 -1.89 2.69
C ARG A 237 -34.19 -0.90 2.65
N LEU A 238 -34.45 0.39 2.82
CA LEU A 238 -33.41 1.43 2.78
C LEU A 238 -32.65 1.55 4.10
N ASP A 239 -33.28 1.19 5.23
CA ASP A 239 -32.65 1.16 6.55
C ASP A 239 -31.62 0.03 6.71
N ARG A 240 -31.67 -0.98 5.83
CA ARG A 240 -30.73 -2.12 5.84
C ARG A 240 -29.41 -1.82 5.14
N ARG A 241 -29.35 -0.81 4.26
CA ARG A 241 -28.11 -0.49 3.53
C ARG A 241 -27.17 0.27 4.45
N ARG A 242 -26.01 -0.32 4.75
CA ARG A 242 -24.96 0.31 5.54
C ARG A 242 -23.68 0.37 4.72
N VAL A 243 -22.90 1.42 4.93
CA VAL A 243 -21.60 1.60 4.29
C VAL A 243 -20.55 1.67 5.38
N LEU A 244 -19.50 0.87 5.21
CA LEU A 244 -18.34 0.88 6.08
C LEU A 244 -17.11 1.26 5.24
N VAL A 245 -16.47 2.38 5.57
CA VAL A 245 -15.21 2.82 4.96
C VAL A 245 -14.10 2.47 5.94
N VAL A 246 -13.24 1.52 5.57
CA VAL A 246 -12.13 1.05 6.43
C VAL A 246 -10.81 1.26 5.71
N GLY A 247 -9.78 1.65 6.46
CA GLY A 247 -8.41 1.65 5.98
C GLY A 247 -7.44 2.17 7.03
N ASP A 248 -6.30 2.68 6.59
CA ASP A 248 -5.19 3.10 7.44
C ASP A 248 -5.32 4.55 7.93
N CYS A 249 -4.18 5.15 8.31
CA CYS A 249 -4.08 6.57 8.68
C CYS A 249 -4.53 7.54 7.58
N ASN A 250 -4.51 7.16 6.30
CA ASN A 250 -5.07 8.00 5.24
C ASN A 250 -6.60 8.00 5.27
N VAL A 251 -7.25 6.92 5.72
CA VAL A 251 -8.71 6.90 5.92
C VAL A 251 -9.13 7.86 7.04
N ALA A 252 -8.36 7.95 8.13
CA ALA A 252 -8.60 8.96 9.17
C ALA A 252 -8.61 10.39 8.59
N ARG A 253 -7.74 10.66 7.61
CA ARG A 253 -7.61 11.99 7.01
C ARG A 253 -8.74 12.35 6.04
N VAL A 254 -9.47 11.36 5.53
CA VAL A 254 -10.59 11.61 4.61
C VAL A 254 -11.95 11.53 5.32
N GLU A 255 -12.00 11.03 6.56
CA GLU A 255 -13.20 10.83 7.37
C GLU A 255 -14.15 12.02 7.33
N GLN A 256 -13.66 13.20 7.73
CA GLN A 256 -14.50 14.40 7.80
C GLN A 256 -15.12 14.73 6.43
N SER A 257 -14.38 14.54 5.35
CA SER A 257 -14.86 14.82 3.99
C SER A 257 -15.88 13.79 3.52
N VAL A 258 -15.70 12.51 3.87
CA VAL A 258 -16.70 11.46 3.63
C VAL A 258 -17.99 11.80 4.38
N LEU A 259 -17.90 12.02 5.69
CA LEU A 259 -19.04 12.31 6.56
C LEU A 259 -19.79 13.59 6.13
N THR A 260 -19.06 14.63 5.75
CA THR A 260 -19.66 15.87 5.22
C THR A 260 -20.44 15.59 3.93
N THR A 261 -19.88 14.78 3.02
CA THR A 261 -20.52 14.45 1.73
C THR A 261 -21.81 13.64 1.93
N VAL A 262 -21.82 12.73 2.89
CA VAL A 262 -23.00 11.91 3.24
C VAL A 262 -23.92 12.57 4.27
N LYS A 263 -23.70 13.85 4.60
CA LYS A 263 -24.48 14.62 5.59
C LYS A 263 -24.58 13.95 6.96
N ALA A 264 -23.50 13.28 7.38
CA ALA A 264 -23.43 12.49 8.62
C ALA A 264 -24.56 11.44 8.74
N ASP A 265 -25.00 10.86 7.62
CA ASP A 265 -25.95 9.74 7.60
C ASP A 265 -25.41 8.59 8.47
N ARG A 266 -26.20 8.18 9.47
CA ARG A 266 -25.83 7.18 10.47
C ARG A 266 -25.56 5.79 9.90
N ARG A 267 -26.00 5.53 8.66
CA ARG A 267 -25.73 4.27 7.95
C ARG A 267 -24.31 4.20 7.40
N VAL A 268 -23.58 5.31 7.38
CA VAL A 268 -22.18 5.38 6.95
C VAL A 268 -21.26 5.45 8.16
N LYS A 269 -20.37 4.48 8.29
CA LYS A 269 -19.32 4.48 9.32
C LYS A 269 -17.96 4.56 8.63
N VAL A 270 -17.07 5.38 9.17
CA VAL A 270 -15.67 5.44 8.75
C VAL A 270 -14.82 4.94 9.92
N GLU A 271 -13.94 3.99 9.66
CA GLU A 271 -13.03 3.41 10.65
C GLU A 271 -11.60 3.44 10.14
N ALA A 272 -10.75 4.19 10.82
CA ALA A 272 -9.33 4.18 10.57
C ALA A 272 -8.61 3.22 11.53
N GLN A 273 -7.86 2.28 10.98
CA GLN A 273 -7.03 1.34 11.72
C GLN A 273 -5.55 1.69 11.48
N SER A 274 -5.03 2.59 12.32
CA SER A 274 -3.63 3.01 12.26
C SER A 274 -2.68 1.83 12.50
N GLY A 275 -1.57 1.76 11.75
CA GLY A 275 -0.51 0.79 11.97
C GLY A 275 -0.77 -0.63 11.44
N LYS A 276 -1.99 -0.95 10.97
CA LYS A 276 -2.25 -2.16 10.17
C LYS A 276 -1.92 -1.89 8.71
N CYS A 277 -0.64 -1.66 8.47
CA CYS A 277 -0.14 -1.50 7.13
C CYS A 277 -0.24 -2.85 6.40
N MET A 278 -0.65 -2.81 5.13
CA MET A 278 -0.37 -3.88 4.15
C MET A 278 1.14 -4.20 4.02
N THR A 279 2.04 -3.62 4.82
CA THR A 279 3.45 -3.99 4.85
C THR A 279 3.68 -5.43 5.27
N ASN A 280 2.77 -6.06 6.03
CA ASN A 280 2.80 -7.53 6.19
C ASN A 280 2.49 -8.23 4.84
N ALA A 281 1.52 -7.72 4.07
CA ALA A 281 1.19 -8.19 2.72
C ALA A 281 2.33 -7.98 1.71
N LEU A 282 3.01 -6.83 1.76
CA LEU A 282 4.04 -6.42 0.79
C LEU A 282 5.43 -6.98 1.12
N ALA A 283 5.70 -7.36 2.37
CA ALA A 283 6.93 -8.06 2.74
C ALA A 283 6.96 -9.52 2.23
N ASN A 284 5.79 -10.09 1.93
CA ASN A 284 5.65 -11.49 1.53
C ASN A 284 5.50 -11.72 0.02
N THR A 285 5.51 -10.68 -0.82
CA THR A 285 5.33 -10.83 -2.29
C THR A 285 6.49 -11.54 -3.01
N GLY A 286 7.53 -11.98 -2.28
CA GLY A 286 8.68 -12.72 -2.81
C GLY A 286 8.63 -14.24 -2.61
N LYS A 287 7.61 -14.79 -1.93
CA LYS A 287 7.41 -16.24 -1.77
C LYS A 287 6.12 -16.66 -2.47
N GLU A 288 6.07 -17.92 -2.90
CA GLU A 288 5.09 -18.56 -3.79
C GLU A 288 3.63 -18.11 -3.57
N ARG A 289 2.84 -18.13 -4.66
CA ARG A 289 1.45 -17.63 -4.82
C ARG A 289 0.45 -18.11 -3.75
N GLU A 290 0.60 -17.71 -2.49
CA GLU A 290 -0.51 -17.63 -1.57
C GLU A 290 -1.52 -16.62 -2.13
N PRO A 291 -2.84 -16.88 -2.01
CA PRO A 291 -3.85 -15.89 -2.36
C PRO A 291 -3.49 -14.59 -1.65
N SER A 292 -3.31 -13.51 -2.41
CA SER A 292 -2.93 -12.24 -1.81
C SER A 292 -3.93 -11.91 -0.69
N GLU A 293 -3.50 -11.34 0.43
CA GLU A 293 -4.38 -11.05 1.59
C GLU A 293 -5.70 -10.34 1.19
N THR A 294 -5.68 -9.63 0.07
CA THR A 294 -6.86 -9.01 -0.56
C THR A 294 -7.90 -10.05 -1.02
N GLU A 295 -7.49 -11.15 -1.65
CA GLU A 295 -8.38 -12.20 -2.12
C GLU A 295 -9.11 -12.88 -0.98
N ASP A 296 -8.35 -13.28 0.05
CA ASP A 296 -8.89 -13.90 1.26
C ASP A 296 -9.81 -12.94 2.02
N GLY A 297 -9.43 -11.67 2.11
CA GLY A 297 -10.26 -10.63 2.71
C GLY A 297 -11.60 -10.45 1.99
N VAL A 298 -11.59 -10.35 0.66
CA VAL A 298 -12.82 -10.22 -0.14
C VAL A 298 -13.69 -11.47 -0.03
N ARG A 299 -13.09 -12.65 -0.05
CA ARG A 299 -13.80 -13.92 0.09
C ARG A 299 -14.50 -14.02 1.45
N LYS A 300 -13.78 -13.76 2.55
CA LYS A 300 -14.33 -13.76 3.92
C LYS A 300 -15.47 -12.77 4.09
N LEU A 301 -15.37 -11.56 3.50
CA LEU A 301 -16.45 -10.57 3.54
C LEU A 301 -17.73 -11.08 2.87
N ARG A 302 -17.59 -11.83 1.77
CA ARG A 302 -18.73 -12.41 1.04
C ARG A 302 -19.32 -13.64 1.70
N GLU A 303 -18.48 -14.47 2.29
CA GLU A 303 -18.93 -15.58 3.14
C GLU A 303 -19.75 -15.06 4.33
N ALA A 304 -19.36 -13.91 4.90
CA ALA A 304 -20.11 -13.27 5.98
C ALA A 304 -21.42 -12.61 5.51
N SER A 305 -21.51 -12.19 4.24
CA SER A 305 -22.70 -11.54 3.69
C SER A 305 -22.71 -11.59 2.15
N GLU A 306 -23.58 -12.42 1.56
CA GLU A 306 -23.70 -12.59 0.11
C GLU A 306 -23.99 -11.27 -0.64
N GLY A 307 -24.70 -10.34 -0.01
CA GLY A 307 -25.05 -9.04 -0.59
C GLY A 307 -23.99 -7.94 -0.45
N VAL A 308 -22.78 -8.24 0.02
CA VAL A 308 -21.76 -7.22 0.25
C VAL A 308 -21.19 -6.71 -1.08
N HIS A 309 -21.28 -5.40 -1.31
CA HIS A 309 -20.59 -4.75 -2.41
C HIS A 309 -19.24 -4.21 -1.93
N VAL A 310 -18.14 -4.79 -2.42
CA VAL A 310 -16.79 -4.37 -2.05
C VAL A 310 -16.25 -3.39 -3.09
N THR A 311 -15.72 -2.26 -2.61
CA THR A 311 -14.90 -1.34 -3.42
C THR A 311 -13.53 -1.22 -2.78
N ILE A 312 -12.49 -1.45 -3.56
CA ILE A 312 -11.10 -1.29 -3.13
C ILE A 312 -10.51 -0.04 -3.77
N CYS A 313 -9.86 0.79 -2.96
CA CYS A 313 -9.14 1.96 -3.44
C CYS A 313 -7.75 1.54 -3.92
N THR A 314 -7.27 2.09 -5.03
CA THR A 314 -5.85 1.95 -5.38
C THR A 314 -4.97 2.58 -4.29
N ILE A 315 -3.76 2.07 -4.12
CA ILE A 315 -2.77 2.65 -3.22
C ILE A 315 -2.27 3.98 -3.82
N PRO A 316 -2.21 5.08 -3.05
CA PRO A 316 -1.67 6.34 -3.52
C PRO A 316 -0.23 6.20 -4.00
N GLU A 317 0.03 6.59 -5.24
CA GLU A 317 1.39 6.64 -5.78
C GLU A 317 2.15 7.79 -5.11
N VAL A 318 3.09 7.43 -4.24
CA VAL A 318 4.00 8.35 -3.55
C VAL A 318 5.20 8.63 -4.45
N TRP A 319 5.58 9.91 -4.58
CA TRP A 319 6.71 10.34 -5.42
C TRP A 319 7.82 10.93 -4.56
N GLY A 320 9.07 10.68 -4.95
CA GLY A 320 10.24 11.13 -4.21
C GLY A 320 10.51 10.25 -2.98
N GLN A 321 9.91 9.06 -2.94
CA GLN A 321 10.28 8.01 -1.99
C GLN A 321 11.40 7.16 -2.63
N SER A 322 11.78 6.03 -2.00
CA SER A 322 12.71 5.11 -2.65
C SER A 322 12.09 4.50 -3.91
N GLY A 323 12.85 4.41 -5.01
CA GLY A 323 12.34 3.85 -6.27
C GLY A 323 11.80 2.41 -6.14
N GLY A 324 12.27 1.66 -5.14
CA GLY A 324 11.72 0.34 -4.79
C GLY A 324 10.33 0.42 -4.14
N MET A 325 10.02 1.47 -3.36
CA MET A 325 8.67 1.70 -2.84
C MET A 325 7.71 2.08 -3.96
N GLU A 326 8.11 3.03 -4.81
CA GLU A 326 7.28 3.50 -5.93
C GLU A 326 6.90 2.35 -6.87
N ARG A 327 7.89 1.52 -7.24
CA ARG A 327 7.66 0.32 -8.06
C ARG A 327 6.69 -0.66 -7.41
N ARG A 328 6.86 -0.94 -6.10
CA ARG A 328 5.95 -1.85 -5.37
C ARG A 328 4.51 -1.32 -5.31
N VAL A 329 4.31 -0.02 -5.16
CA VAL A 329 2.97 0.59 -5.20
C VAL A 329 2.34 0.44 -6.58
N ILE A 330 3.09 0.66 -7.65
CA ILE A 330 2.62 0.46 -9.03
C ILE A 330 2.25 -1.00 -9.27
N GLU A 331 3.11 -1.94 -8.87
CA GLU A 331 2.87 -3.38 -8.99
C GLU A 331 1.63 -3.82 -8.19
N ALA A 332 1.50 -3.36 -6.94
CA ALA A 332 0.33 -3.65 -6.12
C ALA A 332 -0.97 -3.11 -6.75
N ASN A 333 -0.94 -1.90 -7.31
CA ASN A 333 -2.08 -1.33 -8.02
C ASN A 333 -2.44 -2.12 -9.29
N CYS A 334 -1.44 -2.65 -10.01
CA CYS A 334 -1.68 -3.55 -11.13
C CYS A 334 -2.36 -4.85 -10.67
N VAL A 335 -1.93 -5.43 -9.54
CA VAL A 335 -2.56 -6.62 -8.94
C VAL A 335 -4.00 -6.33 -8.52
N ILE A 336 -4.27 -5.25 -7.79
CA ILE A 336 -5.63 -4.84 -7.39
C ILE A 336 -6.53 -4.74 -8.62
N ARG A 337 -6.07 -4.06 -9.68
CA ARG A 337 -6.87 -3.94 -10.91
C ARG A 337 -7.07 -5.31 -11.59
N GLY A 338 -6.04 -6.14 -11.68
CA GLY A 338 -6.11 -7.45 -12.33
C GLY A 338 -7.08 -8.41 -11.62
N VAL A 339 -6.96 -8.50 -10.30
CA VAL A 339 -7.75 -9.41 -9.46
C VAL A 339 -9.21 -8.94 -9.32
N SER A 340 -9.48 -7.64 -9.46
CA SER A 340 -10.85 -7.09 -9.35
C SER A 340 -11.90 -7.76 -10.23
N ARG A 341 -11.53 -8.16 -11.46
CA ARG A 341 -12.44 -8.84 -12.39
C ARG A 341 -12.72 -10.27 -11.95
N GLN A 342 -11.68 -10.98 -11.52
CA GLN A 342 -11.78 -12.36 -11.05
C GLN A 342 -12.62 -12.45 -9.77
N LEU A 343 -12.42 -11.52 -8.85
CA LEU A 343 -13.14 -11.46 -7.59
C LEU A 343 -14.38 -10.57 -7.64
N GLY A 344 -14.73 -9.94 -8.76
CA GLY A 344 -15.94 -9.12 -8.89
C GLY A 344 -16.10 -7.97 -7.88
N TYR A 345 -15.02 -7.31 -7.47
CA TYR A 345 -15.09 -6.07 -6.67
C TYR A 345 -14.85 -4.83 -7.54
N SER A 346 -15.35 -3.69 -7.11
CA SER A 346 -15.13 -2.41 -7.80
C SER A 346 -13.78 -1.80 -7.39
N VAL A 347 -13.09 -1.13 -8.32
CA VAL A 347 -11.86 -0.40 -8.01
C VAL A 347 -12.11 1.11 -8.08
N MET A 348 -11.80 1.82 -7.00
CA MET A 348 -11.78 3.29 -6.99
C MET A 348 -10.36 3.81 -7.17
N GLU A 349 -10.12 4.50 -8.28
CA GLU A 349 -8.79 5.02 -8.62
C GLU A 349 -8.53 6.37 -7.94
N VAL A 350 -7.78 6.33 -6.82
CA VAL A 350 -7.44 7.53 -6.05
C VAL A 350 -6.30 8.32 -6.67
N ASN A 351 -5.48 7.70 -7.51
CA ASN A 351 -4.32 8.36 -8.12
C ASN A 351 -4.73 9.52 -9.04
N LYS A 352 -5.95 9.53 -9.57
CA LYS A 352 -6.50 10.69 -10.29
C LYS A 352 -6.59 11.95 -9.41
N ASP A 353 -6.81 11.78 -8.10
CA ASP A 353 -6.90 12.90 -7.14
C ASP A 353 -5.52 13.28 -6.55
N VAL A 354 -4.56 12.36 -6.64
CA VAL A 354 -3.15 12.55 -6.26
C VAL A 354 -2.39 13.31 -7.34
N TYR A 355 -2.64 13.01 -8.62
CA TYR A 355 -1.92 13.59 -9.76
C TYR A 355 -2.43 14.95 -10.24
N GLU A 356 -3.30 15.60 -9.49
CA GLU A 356 -3.85 16.89 -9.92
C GLU A 356 -2.73 17.95 -10.00
N PRO A 357 -2.47 18.55 -11.18
CA PRO A 357 -1.38 19.50 -11.37
C PRO A 357 -1.46 20.70 -10.41
N GLY A 358 -0.32 21.10 -9.86
CA GLY A 358 -0.20 22.30 -9.03
C GLY A 358 -0.48 22.09 -7.54
N PHE A 359 -0.79 20.86 -7.11
CA PHE A 359 -1.01 20.54 -5.70
C PHE A 359 0.11 19.69 -5.12
N ARG A 360 0.35 19.82 -3.81
CA ARG A 360 1.15 18.85 -3.06
C ARG A 360 0.21 17.74 -2.61
N PRO A 361 0.30 16.52 -3.20
CA PRO A 361 -0.65 15.46 -2.91
C PRO A 361 -0.57 14.99 -1.46
N PHE A 362 0.64 15.02 -0.90
CA PHE A 362 0.95 14.52 0.43
C PHE A 362 1.32 15.66 1.39
N ALA A 363 1.23 15.37 2.68
CA ALA A 363 1.75 16.19 3.76
C ALA A 363 3.29 16.24 3.70
N GLN A 364 3.92 16.90 4.68
CA GLN A 364 5.39 17.05 4.70
C GLN A 364 6.13 15.71 4.77
N ASP A 365 5.51 14.67 5.31
CA ASP A 365 6.04 13.31 5.38
C ASP A 365 6.06 12.55 4.04
N GLY A 366 5.39 13.08 3.01
CA GLY A 366 5.35 12.46 1.68
C GLY A 366 4.57 11.14 1.60
N ILE A 367 3.80 10.77 2.63
CA ILE A 367 3.03 9.51 2.71
C ILE A 367 1.56 9.79 2.97
N HIS A 368 1.28 10.69 3.91
CA HIS A 368 -0.09 11.00 4.28
C HIS A 368 -0.70 12.00 3.34
N TYR A 369 -1.99 11.90 3.04
CA TYR A 369 -2.68 12.91 2.25
C TYR A 369 -2.52 14.31 2.84
N SER A 370 -2.25 15.29 1.98
CA SER A 370 -2.44 16.69 2.33
C SER A 370 -3.92 16.96 2.61
N GLY A 371 -4.25 18.02 3.34
CA GLY A 371 -5.65 18.36 3.62
C GLY A 371 -6.48 18.58 2.34
N ALA A 372 -5.86 19.08 1.27
CA ALA A 372 -6.54 19.27 -0.02
C ALA A 372 -6.83 17.92 -0.71
N THR A 373 -5.83 17.04 -0.82
CA THR A 373 -5.99 15.71 -1.42
C THR A 373 -6.97 14.86 -0.63
N GLY A 374 -6.86 14.86 0.71
CA GLY A 374 -7.75 14.12 1.58
C GLY A 374 -9.21 14.54 1.41
N ARG A 375 -9.49 15.84 1.24
CA ARG A 375 -10.84 16.33 0.90
C ARG A 375 -11.33 15.80 -0.45
N ARG A 376 -10.50 15.81 -1.50
CA ARG A 376 -10.92 15.29 -2.82
C ARG A 376 -11.21 13.79 -2.80
N VAL A 377 -10.30 13.02 -2.23
CA VAL A 377 -10.44 11.56 -2.10
C VAL A 377 -11.66 11.23 -1.24
N GLY A 378 -11.82 11.88 -0.10
CA GLY A 378 -12.96 11.69 0.79
C GLY A 378 -14.29 12.12 0.17
N TYR A 379 -14.32 13.21 -0.59
CA TYR A 379 -15.49 13.59 -1.37
C TYR A 379 -15.89 12.50 -2.38
N ARG A 380 -14.92 11.92 -3.10
CA ARG A 380 -15.20 10.83 -4.05
C ARG A 380 -15.72 9.56 -3.36
N MET A 381 -15.10 9.17 -2.25
CA MET A 381 -15.59 8.06 -1.41
C MET A 381 -17.02 8.34 -0.90
N GLY A 382 -17.28 9.54 -0.40
CA GLY A 382 -18.60 9.96 0.05
C GLY A 382 -19.65 9.95 -1.05
N ARG A 383 -19.30 10.34 -2.28
CA ARG A 383 -20.19 10.22 -3.45
C ARG A 383 -20.51 8.77 -3.78
N GLN A 384 -19.54 7.87 -3.68
CA GLN A 384 -19.75 6.45 -3.92
C GLN A 384 -20.66 5.83 -2.85
N ALA A 385 -20.45 6.17 -1.58
CA ALA A 385 -21.34 5.81 -0.49
C ALA A 385 -22.77 6.34 -0.71
N THR A 386 -22.90 7.62 -1.09
CA THR A 386 -24.18 8.25 -1.43
C THR A 386 -24.89 7.50 -2.56
N ALA A 387 -24.17 7.16 -3.63
CA ALA A 387 -24.75 6.41 -4.75
C ALA A 387 -25.25 5.03 -4.31
N PHE A 388 -24.48 4.31 -3.51
CA PHE A 388 -24.86 2.99 -2.98
C PHE A 388 -26.13 3.05 -2.10
N LEU A 389 -26.27 4.11 -1.29
CA LEU A 389 -27.45 4.33 -0.44
C LEU A 389 -28.72 4.74 -1.22
N GLY A 390 -28.64 4.89 -2.55
CA GLY A 390 -29.78 5.28 -3.40
C GLY A 390 -29.75 6.73 -3.86
N GLY A 391 -28.60 7.40 -3.75
CA GLY A 391 -28.37 8.77 -4.22
C GLY A 391 -28.70 9.86 -3.20
N PRO A 392 -28.55 11.14 -3.57
CA PRO A 392 -28.68 12.27 -2.64
C PRO A 392 -30.05 12.41 -1.97
N SER A 393 -31.12 11.95 -2.64
CA SER A 393 -32.48 11.96 -2.11
C SER A 393 -32.63 11.01 -0.92
N ALA A 394 -31.87 9.90 -0.91
CA ALA A 394 -31.90 8.91 0.17
C ALA A 394 -31.17 9.37 1.44
N LEU A 395 -30.47 10.50 1.40
CA LEU A 395 -29.80 11.13 2.54
C LEU A 395 -30.64 12.24 3.19
N ARG A 396 -31.84 12.52 2.67
CA ARG A 396 -32.71 13.53 3.28
C ARG A 396 -33.35 12.93 4.54
N PRO A 397 -33.39 13.69 5.65
CA PRO A 397 -34.18 13.25 6.80
C PRO A 397 -35.64 13.04 6.36
N PRO A 398 -36.35 12.06 6.93
CA PRO A 398 -37.79 11.94 6.70
C PRO A 398 -38.45 13.26 7.11
N VAL A 399 -39.25 13.82 6.19
CA VAL A 399 -40.00 15.08 6.38
C VAL A 399 -41.23 14.84 7.22
#